data_AF-A0A9D1GDI3-F1
#
_entry.id   AF-A0A9D1GDI3-F1
#
_cell.length_a   1.000
_cell.length_b   1.000
_cell.length_c   1.000
_cell.angle_alpha   90.00
_cell.angle_beta   90.00
_cell.angle_gamma   90.00
#
_symmetry.space_group_name_H-M   'P 1'
#
loop_
_entity.id
_entity.type
_entity.pdbx_description
1 polymer ?
#
loop_
_entity_poly.entity_id
_entity_poly.type
_entity_poly.pdbx_seq_one_letter_code
_entity_poly.pdbx_strand_id
1 'polypeptide(L)'
;SGYALAIVIGWLSYNKISSLFISYVTMLLATVYFSSLIFFVLEHTVNPMVNRYTDALWWAFMDVTTVGSNIYAVTATGKTLSVVLAALGMMMFPIFTVYVTHLVQQTSRHKPQ
;
A
#
# COMPACT_ATOMS: atom_id res chain seq x y z
N SER A 1 -1.33 -30.27 27.88
CA SER A 1 -2.10 -30.00 26.64
C SER A 1 -1.97 -28.57 26.12
N GLY A 2 -1.80 -27.54 26.96
CA GLY A 2 -1.72 -26.12 26.49
C GLY A 2 -0.46 -25.73 25.72
N TYR A 3 0.69 -26.36 25.96
CA TYR A 3 1.96 -26.04 25.28
C TYR A 3 1.95 -26.30 23.78
N ALA A 4 1.32 -27.41 23.34
CA ALA A 4 1.16 -27.70 21.91
C ALA A 4 0.28 -26.65 21.23
N LEU A 5 -0.79 -26.19 21.91
CA LEU A 5 -1.65 -25.12 21.42
C LEU A 5 -0.88 -23.81 21.24
N ALA A 6 -0.02 -23.45 22.20
CA ALA A 6 0.77 -22.23 22.14
C ALA A 6 1.76 -22.23 20.95
N ILE A 7 2.39 -23.36 20.65
CA ILE A 7 3.33 -23.50 19.52
C ILE A 7 2.58 -23.38 18.18
N VAL A 8 1.44 -24.05 18.05
CA VAL A 8 0.61 -24.00 16.83
C VAL A 8 0.05 -22.60 16.58
N ILE A 9 -0.40 -21.92 17.63
CA ILE A 9 -0.89 -20.54 17.56
C ILE A 9 0.25 -19.57 17.24
N GLY A 10 1.46 -19.79 17.76
CA GLY A 10 2.65 -19.01 17.44
C GLY A 10 3.04 -19.10 15.95
N TRP A 11 3.04 -20.32 15.39
CA TRP A 11 3.35 -20.55 13.98
C TRP A 11 2.28 -19.96 13.05
N LEU A 12 0.99 -20.12 13.40
CA LEU A 12 -0.13 -19.51 12.66
C LEU A 12 -0.10 -17.98 12.70
N SER A 13 0.25 -17.39 13.85
CA SER A 13 0.30 -15.94 14.05
C SER A 13 1.44 -15.31 13.24
N TYR A 14 2.66 -15.85 13.34
CA TYR A 14 3.83 -15.35 12.61
C TYR A 14 3.63 -15.41 11.09
N ASN A 15 3.12 -16.52 10.58
CA ASN A 15 2.91 -16.71 9.14
C ASN A 15 1.77 -15.83 8.61
N LYS A 16 0.68 -15.63 9.38
CA LYS A 16 -0.42 -14.73 8.97
C LYS A 16 0.01 -13.28 8.89
N ILE A 17 0.72 -12.76 9.89
CA ILE A 17 1.10 -11.33 9.93
C ILE A 17 2.06 -10.98 8.78
N SER A 18 3.02 -11.85 8.49
CA SER A 18 3.91 -11.68 7.34
C SER A 18 3.14 -11.77 6.01
N SER A 19 2.22 -12.75 5.88
CA SER A 19 1.38 -12.88 4.68
C SER A 19 0.45 -11.70 4.43
N LEU A 20 -0.09 -11.07 5.49
CA LEU A 20 -0.96 -9.90 5.38
C LEU A 20 -0.18 -8.68 4.89
N PHE A 21 1.03 -8.47 5.42
CA PHE A 21 1.90 -7.38 4.96
C PHE A 21 2.29 -7.54 3.49
N ILE A 22 2.72 -8.73 3.09
CA ILE A 22 3.11 -9.03 1.70
C ILE A 22 1.91 -8.92 0.75
N SER A 23 0.74 -9.45 1.14
CA SER A 23 -0.49 -9.31 0.37
C SER A 23 -0.91 -7.84 0.19
N TYR A 24 -0.70 -7.01 1.21
CA TYR A 24 -1.01 -5.59 1.14
C TYR A 24 -0.06 -4.85 0.19
N VAL A 25 1.24 -5.06 0.32
CA VAL A 25 2.25 -4.45 -0.57
C VAL A 25 2.01 -4.83 -2.03
N THR A 26 1.74 -6.11 -2.30
CA THR A 26 1.46 -6.58 -3.66
C THR A 26 0.16 -5.99 -4.23
N MET A 27 -0.91 -5.92 -3.45
CA MET A 27 -2.16 -5.26 -3.85
C MET A 27 -1.97 -3.75 -4.09
N LEU A 28 -1.17 -3.08 -3.26
CA LEU A 28 -0.84 -1.66 -3.41
C LEU A 28 -0.07 -1.42 -4.72
N LEU A 29 0.98 -2.20 -4.99
CA LEU A 29 1.75 -2.11 -6.23
C LEU A 29 0.88 -2.36 -7.47
N ALA A 30 0.00 -3.38 -7.42
CA ALA A 30 -0.95 -3.65 -8.50
C ALA A 30 -1.90 -2.46 -8.71
N THR A 31 -2.43 -1.89 -7.64
CA THR A 31 -3.35 -0.75 -7.71
C THR A 31 -2.66 0.49 -8.28
N VAL A 32 -1.43 0.80 -7.85
CA VAL A 32 -0.62 1.91 -8.40
C VAL A 32 -0.39 1.71 -9.90
N TYR A 33 -0.06 0.49 -10.33
CA TYR A 33 0.15 0.15 -11.73
C TYR A 33 -1.11 0.36 -12.58
N PHE A 34 -2.25 -0.22 -12.19
CA PHE A 34 -3.52 -0.04 -12.91
C PHE A 34 -3.97 1.42 -12.91
N SER A 35 -3.77 2.11 -11.79
CA SER A 35 -4.17 3.51 -11.64
C SER A 35 -3.36 4.44 -12.53
N SER A 36 -2.04 4.23 -12.60
CA SER A 36 -1.15 4.90 -13.55
C SER A 36 -1.58 4.66 -15.00
N LEU A 37 -1.99 3.43 -15.34
CA LEU A 37 -2.44 3.09 -16.69
C LEU A 37 -3.78 3.76 -17.04
N ILE A 38 -4.76 3.72 -16.13
CA ILE A 38 -6.06 4.37 -16.31
C ILE A 38 -5.86 5.89 -16.45
N PHE A 39 -5.04 6.48 -15.59
CA PHE A 39 -4.69 7.91 -15.65
C PHE A 39 -4.02 8.26 -16.98
N PHE A 40 -3.06 7.45 -17.43
CA PHE A 40 -2.41 7.63 -18.72
C PHE A 40 -3.43 7.57 -19.86
N VAL A 41 -4.27 6.54 -19.94
CA VAL A 41 -5.25 6.39 -21.04
C VAL A 41 -6.24 7.56 -21.10
N LEU A 42 -6.69 8.06 -19.95
CA LEU A 42 -7.69 9.13 -19.87
C LEU A 42 -7.11 10.53 -20.04
N GLU A 43 -5.89 10.79 -19.56
CA GLU A 43 -5.30 12.13 -19.57
C GLU A 43 -4.27 12.36 -20.66
N HIS A 44 -3.66 11.32 -21.24
CA HIS A 44 -2.68 11.44 -22.34
C HIS A 44 -3.17 12.32 -23.50
N THR A 45 -4.48 12.26 -23.82
CA THR A 45 -5.05 13.03 -24.94
C THR A 45 -5.48 14.44 -24.57
N VAL A 46 -5.63 14.74 -23.28
CA VAL A 46 -6.27 15.99 -22.79
C VAL A 46 -5.30 16.87 -22.03
N ASN A 47 -4.32 16.26 -21.35
CA ASN A 47 -3.39 16.93 -20.46
C ASN A 47 -1.97 16.95 -21.07
N PRO A 48 -1.48 18.13 -21.53
CA PRO A 48 -0.14 18.24 -22.10
C PRO A 48 0.99 18.00 -21.08
N MET A 49 0.68 17.85 -19.79
CA MET A 49 1.65 17.50 -18.74
C MET A 49 1.97 15.99 -18.67
N VAL A 50 1.15 15.14 -19.30
CA VAL A 50 1.34 13.67 -19.32
C VAL A 50 1.79 13.26 -20.73
N ASN A 51 3.08 13.44 -21.02
CA ASN A 51 3.64 13.11 -22.35
C ASN A 51 4.07 11.66 -22.45
N ARG A 52 4.51 11.06 -21.34
CA ARG A 52 5.00 9.68 -21.29
C ARG A 52 4.29 8.89 -20.21
N TYR A 53 4.20 7.58 -20.41
CA TYR A 53 3.69 6.66 -19.40
C TYR A 53 4.48 6.76 -18.08
N THR A 54 5.78 7.06 -18.15
CA THR A 54 6.64 7.28 -16.97
C THR A 54 6.16 8.44 -16.10
N ASP A 55 5.54 9.47 -16.69
CA ASP A 55 5.06 10.64 -15.96
C ASP A 55 3.77 10.30 -15.19
N ALA A 56 2.89 9.49 -15.80
CA ALA A 56 1.71 8.94 -15.12
C ALA A 56 2.10 7.94 -14.01
N LEU A 57 3.19 7.20 -14.20
CA LEU A 57 3.74 6.27 -13.21
C LEU A 57 4.31 7.04 -12.00
N TRP A 58 5.06 8.11 -12.29
CA TRP A 58 5.55 9.05 -11.29
C TRP A 58 4.41 9.72 -10.51
N TRP A 59 3.38 10.20 -11.22
CA TRP A 59 2.16 10.74 -10.61
C TRP A 59 1.54 9.76 -9.61
N ALA A 60 1.30 8.50 -10.03
CA ALA A 60 0.65 7.51 -9.19
C ALA A 60 1.48 7.17 -7.93
N PHE A 61 2.82 7.12 -8.07
CA PHE A 61 3.72 6.91 -6.94
C PHE A 61 3.75 8.09 -5.96
N MET A 62 3.71 9.33 -6.46
CA MET A 62 3.67 10.52 -5.62
C MET A 62 2.32 10.70 -4.91
N ASP A 63 1.24 10.30 -5.58
CA ASP A 63 -0.12 10.38 -5.05
C ASP A 63 -0.38 9.30 -3.98
N VAL A 64 0.06 8.06 -4.21
CA VAL A 64 -0.01 6.99 -3.19
C VAL A 64 0.89 7.26 -1.99
N THR A 65 1.98 8.03 -2.14
CA THR A 65 2.81 8.44 -0.99
C THR A 65 2.27 9.68 -0.29
N THR A 66 1.14 10.24 -0.77
CA THR A 66 0.54 11.50 -0.29
C THR A 66 1.45 12.72 -0.36
N VAL A 67 2.61 12.61 -1.01
CA VAL A 67 3.50 13.75 -1.30
C VAL A 67 2.82 14.67 -2.31
N GLY A 68 1.99 14.10 -3.18
CA GLY A 68 1.33 14.82 -4.26
C GLY A 68 2.30 15.06 -5.40
N SER A 69 1.77 15.13 -6.63
CA SER A 69 2.59 15.37 -7.82
C SER A 69 2.32 16.76 -8.39
N ASN A 70 3.25 17.27 -9.21
CA ASN A 70 3.05 18.51 -9.96
C ASN A 70 2.08 18.35 -11.16
N ILE A 71 1.68 17.11 -11.47
CA ILE A 71 0.72 16.78 -12.53
C ILE A 71 -0.65 16.66 -11.87
N TYR A 72 -1.58 17.52 -12.28
CA TYR A 72 -2.94 17.53 -11.74
C TYR A 72 -3.92 16.87 -12.70
N ALA A 73 -4.80 16.02 -12.14
CA ALA A 73 -5.88 15.42 -12.88
C ALA A 73 -6.91 16.49 -13.30
N VAL A 74 -7.11 16.64 -14.60
CA VAL A 74 -8.13 17.53 -15.19
C VAL A 74 -9.45 16.77 -15.34
N THR A 75 -9.39 15.46 -15.59
CA THR A 75 -10.57 14.60 -15.81
C THR A 75 -11.29 14.26 -14.50
N ALA A 76 -12.62 14.12 -14.56
CA ALA A 76 -13.43 13.74 -13.38
C ALA A 76 -12.97 12.39 -12.79
N THR A 77 -12.75 11.40 -13.66
CA THR A 77 -12.25 10.08 -13.26
C THR A 77 -10.83 10.14 -12.68
N GLY A 78 -9.94 10.95 -13.25
CA GLY A 78 -8.58 11.15 -12.71
C GLY A 78 -8.58 11.77 -11.32
N LYS A 79 -9.47 12.73 -11.06
CA LYS A 79 -9.65 13.33 -9.72
C LYS A 79 -10.16 12.33 -8.70
N THR A 80 -11.11 11.47 -9.08
CA THR A 80 -11.58 10.40 -8.20
C THR A 80 -10.47 9.40 -7.92
N LEU A 81 -9.66 9.04 -8.93
CA LEU A 81 -8.49 8.19 -8.73
C LEU A 81 -7.54 8.80 -7.71
N SER A 82 -7.18 10.09 -7.82
CA SER A 82 -6.27 10.73 -6.86
C SER A 82 -6.72 10.57 -5.41
N VAL A 83 -8.02 10.76 -5.14
CA VAL A 83 -8.54 10.62 -3.77
C VAL A 83 -8.43 9.18 -3.28
N VAL A 84 -8.71 8.21 -4.15
CA VAL A 84 -8.63 6.78 -3.81
C VAL A 84 -7.17 6.36 -3.58
N LEU A 85 -6.23 6.78 -4.41
CA LEU A 85 -4.81 6.46 -4.26
C LEU A 85 -4.23 7.08 -3.00
N ALA A 86 -4.54 8.33 -2.71
CA ALA A 86 -4.14 8.99 -1.46
C ALA A 86 -4.70 8.24 -0.23
N ALA A 87 -5.97 7.81 -0.26
CA ALA A 87 -6.57 7.04 0.82
C ALA A 87 -5.88 5.69 1.04
N LEU A 88 -5.56 4.97 -0.04
CA LEU A 88 -4.82 3.70 0.01
C LEU A 88 -3.39 3.88 0.53
N GLY A 89 -2.75 5.00 0.16
CA GLY A 89 -1.44 5.41 0.64
C GLY A 89 -1.37 5.56 2.16
N MET A 90 -2.31 6.32 2.73
CA MET A 90 -2.37 6.58 4.17
C MET A 90 -2.54 5.32 5.02
N MET A 91 -3.16 4.27 4.47
CA MET A 91 -3.32 2.99 5.15
C MET A 91 -2.01 2.20 5.31
N MET A 92 -0.92 2.61 4.64
CA MET A 92 0.40 1.96 4.79
C MET A 92 0.99 2.12 6.20
N PHE A 93 0.80 3.29 6.83
CA PHE A 93 1.40 3.57 8.14
C PHE A 93 0.82 2.69 9.28
N PRO A 94 -0.51 2.59 9.46
CA PRO A 94 -1.10 1.71 10.47
C PRO A 94 -0.67 0.24 10.33
N ILE A 95 -0.59 -0.28 9.11
CA ILE A 95 -0.23 -1.68 8.84
C ILE A 95 1.22 -1.95 9.23
N PHE A 96 2.13 -1.03 8.91
CA PHE A 96 3.51 -1.12 9.35
C PHE A 96 3.63 -1.07 10.89
N THR A 97 2.90 -0.16 11.55
CA THR A 97 2.87 -0.08 13.02
C THR A 97 2.36 -1.38 13.64
N VAL A 98 1.30 -1.98 13.10
CA VAL A 98 0.75 -3.27 13.55
C VAL A 98 1.77 -4.39 13.34
N TYR A 99 2.44 -4.43 12.20
CA TYR A 99 3.50 -5.41 11.91
C TYR A 99 4.65 -5.33 12.92
N VAL A 100 5.19 -4.12 13.17
CA VAL A 100 6.27 -3.90 14.13
C VAL A 100 5.80 -4.20 15.55
N THR A 101 4.61 -3.75 15.92
CA THR A 101 4.05 -4.01 17.26
C THR A 101 3.84 -5.50 17.48
N HIS A 102 3.38 -6.25 16.48
CA HIS A 102 3.29 -7.70 16.56
C HIS A 102 4.66 -8.36 16.75
N LEU A 103 5.69 -7.94 16.00
CA LEU A 103 7.06 -8.43 16.19
C LEU A 103 7.61 -8.14 17.60
N VAL A 104 7.40 -6.91 18.10
CA VAL A 104 7.81 -6.51 19.44
C VAL A 104 7.05 -7.30 20.49
N GLN A 105 5.73 -7.46 20.37
CA GLN A 105 4.91 -8.26 21.30
C GLN A 105 5.33 -9.73 21.32
N GLN A 106 5.64 -10.32 20.16
CA GLN A 106 6.16 -11.69 20.07
C GLN A 106 7.49 -11.83 20.80
N THR A 107 8.39 -10.85 20.64
CA THR A 107 9.70 -10.83 21.31
C THR A 107 9.57 -10.59 22.82
N SER A 108 8.70 -9.68 23.27
CA SER A 108 8.43 -9.44 24.70
C SER A 108 7.77 -10.65 25.39
N ARG A 109 6.98 -11.44 24.65
CA ARG A 109 6.41 -12.71 25.13
C ARG A 109 7.44 -13.84 25.26
N HIS A 110 8.61 -13.70 24.66
CA HIS A 110 9.73 -14.66 24.70
C HIS A 110 10.81 -14.32 25.71
N LYS A 111 10.70 -13.20 26.44
CA LYS A 111 11.59 -12.93 27.57
C LYS A 111 11.07 -13.72 28.78
N PRO A 112 11.75 -14.79 29.24
CA PRO A 112 11.45 -15.38 30.54
C PRO A 112 11.78 -14.32 31.59
N GLN A 113 10.99 -14.27 32.67
CA GLN A 113 11.43 -13.63 33.91
C GLN A 113 12.69 -14.32 34.43
#